data_AF-A0A8H4W7J5-F1
#
_entry.id   AF-A0A8H4W7J5-F1
#
_cell.length_a   1.000
_cell.length_b   1.000
_cell.length_c   1.000
_cell.angle_alpha   90.00
_cell.angle_beta   90.00
_cell.angle_gamma   90.00
#
_symmetry.space_group_name_H-M   'P 1'
#
loop_
_entity.id
_entity.type
_entity.pdbx_description
1 polymer ?
#
loop_
_entity_poly.entity_id
_entity_poly.type
_entity_poly.pdbx_seq_one_letter_code
_entity_poly.pdbx_strand_id
1 'polypeptide(L)'
;MQNRQSRSLASAISQYEQRYGRQPPPGFDKWYHFMNANNITLVDEYDFMTHSPDPYWHVTPKVLRDYIDVAASMAPSSTRLGVLEIKDHEATVYNSNFQHEQLVQLLKPVLEFLPDMRMLLNDLDESRVVVPHDLLNPPQPSKSSDLQDLSALANETTPFSFTDLGHQNTFETIALSCPPDSSARSPSYPRHQSNTDIPFISNITEARDICQYPAWIANQHGLLSSPGTFVFTHQRVPIASTAKLSCFQDILIPSSYYFQGDIAEYNESWDSSWEEKRDNVYWRGSGTGGQWHDGSWRHGHRQRFVNFTNSPTQMVQLMNQTELGRQ
;
A
#
# COMPACT_ATOMS: atom_id res chain seq x y z
N MET A 1 -3.47 17.36 17.12
CA MET A 1 -4.29 16.81 16.02
C MET A 1 -5.80 16.92 16.26
N GLN A 2 -6.33 16.73 17.48
CA GLN A 2 -7.78 16.81 17.71
C GLN A 2 -8.39 18.21 17.59
N ASN A 3 -7.68 19.25 18.07
CA ASN A 3 -8.21 20.62 18.05
C ASN A 3 -8.39 21.24 16.64
N ARG A 4 -7.80 20.62 15.61
CA ARG A 4 -7.90 21.10 14.21
C ARG A 4 -9.03 20.45 13.41
N GLN A 5 -9.74 19.48 13.99
CA GLN A 5 -10.75 18.69 13.27
C GLN A 5 -12.03 19.50 13.06
N SER A 6 -12.63 19.34 11.88
CA SER A 6 -13.86 20.01 11.46
C SER A 6 -15.05 19.62 12.33
N ARG A 7 -15.85 20.63 12.71
CA ARG A 7 -17.05 20.47 13.56
C ARG A 7 -18.37 20.70 12.82
N SER A 8 -18.31 21.07 11.54
CA SER A 8 -19.46 21.23 10.66
C SER A 8 -19.14 20.71 9.26
N LEU A 9 -20.16 20.34 8.50
CA LEU A 9 -20.01 19.89 7.11
C LEU A 9 -19.33 20.97 6.26
N ALA A 10 -19.71 22.24 6.41
CA ALA A 10 -19.11 23.35 5.69
C ALA A 10 -17.61 23.50 6.00
N SER A 11 -17.21 23.33 7.26
CA SER A 11 -15.79 23.32 7.64
C SER A 11 -15.05 22.13 7.03
N ALA A 12 -15.64 20.93 7.04
CA ALA A 12 -15.03 19.73 6.47
C ALA A 12 -14.81 19.86 4.95
N ILE A 13 -15.80 20.44 4.24
CA ILE A 13 -15.69 20.74 2.80
C ILE A 13 -14.56 21.76 2.56
N SER A 14 -14.54 22.87 3.30
CA SER A 14 -13.50 23.89 3.13
C SER A 14 -12.10 23.35 3.42
N GLN A 15 -11.95 22.48 4.42
CA GLN A 15 -10.68 21.81 4.72
C GLN A 15 -10.27 20.86 3.60
N TYR A 16 -11.20 20.08 3.05
CA TYR A 16 -10.95 19.21 1.90
C TYR A 16 -10.44 20.03 0.70
N GLU A 17 -11.17 21.08 0.32
CA GLU A 17 -10.81 21.93 -0.82
C GLU A 17 -9.46 22.62 -0.62
N GLN A 18 -9.19 23.13 0.59
CA GLN A 18 -7.91 23.74 0.91
C GLN A 18 -6.74 22.74 0.83
N ARG A 19 -6.95 21.50 1.27
CA ARG A 19 -5.90 20.48 1.36
C ARG A 19 -5.58 19.85 0.00
N TYR A 20 -6.59 19.60 -0.82
CA TYR A 20 -6.45 18.83 -2.07
C TYR A 20 -6.65 19.66 -3.33
N GLY A 21 -7.07 20.92 -3.21
CA GLY A 21 -7.32 21.81 -4.36
C GLY A 21 -8.47 21.35 -5.26
N ARG A 22 -9.37 20.49 -4.75
CA ARG A 22 -10.52 19.94 -5.49
C ARG A 22 -11.73 19.77 -4.59
N GLN A 23 -12.93 19.70 -5.18
CA GLN A 23 -14.16 19.47 -4.43
C GLN A 23 -14.21 18.05 -3.85
N PRO A 24 -14.86 17.84 -2.69
CA PRO A 24 -15.10 16.51 -2.15
C PRO A 24 -15.89 15.60 -3.11
N PRO A 25 -15.72 14.27 -3.03
CA PRO A 25 -16.43 13.34 -3.89
C PRO A 25 -17.94 13.31 -3.60
N PRO A 26 -18.77 12.82 -4.55
CA PRO A 26 -20.17 12.57 -4.31
C PRO A 26 -20.40 11.70 -3.06
N GLY A 27 -21.35 12.09 -2.21
CA GLY A 27 -21.66 11.39 -0.95
C GLY A 27 -20.76 11.78 0.24
N PHE A 28 -19.90 12.79 0.10
CA PHE A 28 -19.09 13.29 1.22
C PHE A 28 -19.92 13.78 2.43
N ASP A 29 -21.09 14.36 2.17
CA ASP A 29 -22.06 14.73 3.20
C ASP A 29 -22.56 13.52 3.99
N LYS A 30 -22.92 12.43 3.30
CA LYS A 30 -23.34 11.16 3.91
C LYS A 30 -22.23 10.58 4.78
N TRP A 31 -21.00 10.55 4.25
CA TRP A 31 -19.82 10.13 5.00
C TRP A 31 -19.60 10.99 6.25
N TYR A 32 -19.68 12.32 6.15
CA TYR A 32 -19.54 13.23 7.30
C TYR A 32 -20.60 12.98 8.37
N HIS A 33 -21.86 12.78 7.96
CA HIS A 33 -22.94 12.45 8.89
C HIS A 33 -22.75 11.08 9.56
N PHE A 34 -22.28 10.08 8.81
CA PHE A 34 -21.95 8.76 9.36
C PHE A 34 -20.84 8.84 10.41
N MET A 35 -19.78 9.60 10.14
CA MET A 35 -18.66 9.80 11.08
C MET A 35 -19.12 10.44 12.39
N ASN A 36 -19.98 11.46 12.30
CA ASN A 36 -20.55 12.12 13.48
C ASN A 36 -21.47 11.21 14.27
N ALA A 37 -22.35 10.45 13.59
CA ALA A 37 -23.25 9.51 14.25
C ALA A 37 -22.50 8.41 15.03
N ASN A 38 -21.28 8.07 14.59
CA ASN A 38 -20.41 7.08 15.22
C ASN A 38 -19.32 7.70 16.13
N ASN A 39 -19.42 8.99 16.47
CA ASN A 39 -18.48 9.69 17.37
C ASN A 39 -17.00 9.58 16.96
N ILE A 40 -16.71 9.56 15.66
CA ILE A 40 -15.33 9.47 15.19
C ILE A 40 -14.58 10.78 15.45
N THR A 41 -13.41 10.69 16.09
CA THR A 41 -12.64 11.85 16.53
C THR A 41 -11.84 12.52 15.41
N LEU A 42 -11.36 11.73 14.43
CA LEU A 42 -10.45 12.17 13.37
C LEU A 42 -11.20 12.32 12.04
N VAL A 43 -12.04 13.35 11.95
CA VAL A 43 -12.89 13.60 10.78
C VAL A 43 -12.09 14.10 9.57
N ASP A 44 -10.97 14.80 9.75
CA ASP A 44 -10.17 15.35 8.64
C ASP A 44 -8.98 14.47 8.23
N GLU A 45 -8.91 13.22 8.70
CA GLU A 45 -7.81 12.29 8.43
C GLU A 45 -8.20 11.25 7.37
N TYR A 46 -8.24 11.68 6.11
CA TYR A 46 -8.63 10.84 4.96
C TYR A 46 -7.67 10.94 3.77
N ASP A 47 -6.44 11.41 4.00
CA ASP A 47 -5.37 11.51 3.00
C ASP A 47 -5.14 10.18 2.30
N PHE A 48 -5.12 9.11 3.08
CA PHE A 48 -4.89 7.79 2.55
C PHE A 48 -5.99 7.41 1.52
N MET A 49 -7.26 7.63 1.87
CA MET A 49 -8.39 7.37 0.97
C MET A 49 -8.40 8.31 -0.24
N THR A 50 -7.94 9.55 -0.06
CA THR A 50 -7.99 10.58 -1.10
C THR A 50 -6.88 10.45 -2.12
N HIS A 51 -5.66 10.10 -1.70
CA HIS A 51 -4.53 9.95 -2.61
C HIS A 51 -4.45 8.57 -3.27
N SER A 52 -5.05 7.52 -2.67
CA SER A 52 -5.00 6.16 -3.23
C SER A 52 -5.51 6.07 -4.68
N PRO A 53 -6.57 6.78 -5.09
CA PRO A 53 -7.05 6.75 -6.46
C PRO A 53 -6.37 7.74 -7.40
N ASP A 54 -5.45 8.59 -6.92
CA ASP A 54 -4.79 9.62 -7.75
C ASP A 54 -4.12 9.06 -9.02
N PRO A 55 -3.47 7.87 -9.01
CA PRO A 55 -2.91 7.27 -10.23
C PRO A 55 -3.92 7.02 -11.35
N TYR A 56 -5.21 7.00 -11.02
CA TYR A 56 -6.30 6.71 -11.94
C TYR A 56 -7.12 7.96 -12.32
N TRP A 57 -6.84 9.11 -11.70
CA TRP A 57 -7.66 10.32 -11.86
C TRP A 57 -7.64 10.91 -13.28
N HIS A 58 -6.57 10.63 -14.04
CA HIS A 58 -6.41 11.03 -15.43
C HIS A 58 -6.91 9.96 -16.43
N VAL A 59 -7.43 8.83 -15.95
CA VAL A 59 -7.96 7.76 -16.78
C VAL A 59 -9.48 7.92 -16.92
N THR A 60 -10.00 7.79 -18.15
CA THR A 60 -11.45 7.93 -18.36
C THR A 60 -12.22 6.80 -17.64
N PRO A 61 -13.43 7.06 -17.12
CA PRO A 61 -14.23 6.03 -16.45
C PRO A 61 -14.53 4.81 -17.31
N LYS A 62 -14.66 4.98 -18.64
CA LYS A 62 -14.87 3.87 -19.57
C LYS A 62 -13.65 2.93 -19.58
N VAL A 63 -12.45 3.50 -19.72
CA VAL A 63 -11.21 2.72 -19.77
C VAL A 63 -10.99 1.95 -18.46
N LEU A 64 -11.25 2.57 -17.30
CA LEU A 64 -11.15 1.87 -16.02
C LEU A 64 -12.12 0.68 -15.93
N ARG A 65 -13.37 0.85 -16.38
CA ARG A 65 -14.35 -0.25 -16.43
C ARG A 65 -13.91 -1.35 -17.39
N ASP A 66 -13.44 -0.99 -18.58
CA ASP A 66 -12.93 -1.97 -19.56
C ASP A 66 -11.77 -2.79 -18.96
N TYR A 67 -10.83 -2.17 -18.24
CA TYR A 67 -9.74 -2.87 -17.55
C TYR A 67 -10.22 -3.79 -16.42
N ILE A 68 -11.21 -3.34 -15.63
CA ILE A 68 -11.83 -4.18 -14.60
C ILE A 68 -12.51 -5.40 -15.23
N ASP A 69 -13.27 -5.21 -16.29
CA ASP A 69 -14.01 -6.28 -16.97
C ASP A 69 -13.06 -7.30 -17.63
N VAL A 70 -11.99 -6.81 -18.28
CA VAL A 70 -10.94 -7.67 -18.83
C VAL A 70 -10.31 -8.51 -17.72
N ALA A 71 -9.82 -7.88 -16.65
CA ALA A 71 -9.17 -8.58 -15.54
C ALA A 71 -10.11 -9.59 -14.83
N ALA A 72 -11.38 -9.22 -14.64
CA ALA A 72 -12.39 -10.07 -14.02
C ALA A 72 -12.76 -11.29 -14.89
N SER A 73 -12.64 -11.16 -16.22
CA SER A 73 -12.91 -12.26 -17.17
C SER A 73 -11.76 -13.27 -17.30
N MET A 74 -10.55 -12.91 -16.84
CA MET A 74 -9.39 -13.79 -16.89
C MET A 74 -9.50 -14.93 -15.86
N ALA A 75 -8.82 -16.05 -16.12
CA ALA A 75 -8.84 -17.20 -15.22
C ALA A 75 -8.29 -16.84 -13.82
N PRO A 76 -9.05 -17.07 -12.73
CA PRO A 76 -8.62 -16.72 -11.37
C PRO A 76 -7.32 -17.40 -10.93
N SER A 77 -7.02 -18.58 -11.47
CA SER A 77 -5.76 -19.28 -11.25
C SER A 77 -4.54 -18.49 -11.73
N SER A 78 -4.72 -17.64 -12.74
CA SER A 78 -3.65 -16.82 -13.33
C SER A 78 -3.58 -15.44 -12.71
N THR A 79 -4.73 -14.83 -12.42
CA THR A 79 -4.79 -13.45 -11.92
C THR A 79 -4.75 -13.35 -10.41
N ARG A 80 -5.19 -14.39 -9.67
CA ARG A 80 -5.36 -14.37 -8.22
C ARG A 80 -6.19 -13.17 -7.75
N LEU A 81 -7.31 -12.94 -8.43
CA LEU A 81 -8.24 -11.86 -8.14
C LEU A 81 -9.60 -12.41 -7.73
N GLY A 82 -10.13 -11.85 -6.64
CA GLY A 82 -11.57 -11.86 -6.35
C GLY A 82 -12.25 -10.67 -7.01
N VAL A 83 -13.57 -10.72 -7.14
CA VAL A 83 -14.39 -9.62 -7.66
C VAL A 83 -15.48 -9.31 -6.66
N LEU A 84 -15.50 -8.08 -6.14
CA LEU A 84 -16.63 -7.52 -5.40
C LEU A 84 -17.56 -6.82 -6.38
N GLU A 85 -18.82 -7.20 -6.38
CA GLU A 85 -19.90 -6.53 -7.09
C GLU A 85 -20.88 -5.97 -6.07
N ILE A 86 -21.14 -4.67 -6.15
CA ILE A 86 -22.22 -4.01 -5.44
C ILE A 86 -23.27 -3.65 -6.47
N LYS A 87 -24.49 -4.13 -6.26
CA LYS A 87 -25.62 -3.87 -7.14
C LYS A 87 -26.89 -3.78 -6.32
N ASP A 88 -27.70 -2.75 -6.55
CA ASP A 88 -28.95 -2.54 -5.83
C ASP A 88 -28.76 -2.54 -4.29
N HIS A 89 -27.64 -1.96 -3.83
CA HIS A 89 -27.21 -1.94 -2.43
C HIS A 89 -26.96 -3.33 -1.79
N GLU A 90 -26.76 -4.36 -2.60
CA GLU A 90 -26.31 -5.69 -2.15
C GLU A 90 -24.87 -5.94 -2.63
N ALA A 91 -24.04 -6.50 -1.74
CA ALA A 91 -22.66 -6.84 -2.05
C ALA A 91 -22.49 -8.36 -2.22
N THR A 92 -21.95 -8.77 -3.37
CA THR A 92 -21.60 -10.15 -3.69
C THR A 92 -20.13 -10.24 -4.06
N VAL A 93 -19.46 -11.31 -3.63
CA VAL A 93 -18.07 -11.58 -4.01
C VAL A 93 -17.96 -12.87 -4.82
N TYR A 94 -17.08 -12.86 -5.81
CA TYR A 94 -16.78 -14.00 -6.70
C TYR A 94 -15.29 -14.32 -6.66
N ASN A 95 -14.93 -15.60 -6.83
CA ASN A 95 -13.53 -16.08 -6.75
C ASN A 95 -12.83 -15.59 -5.48
N SER A 96 -13.58 -15.53 -4.38
CA SER A 96 -13.20 -14.86 -3.15
C SER A 96 -12.46 -15.78 -2.19
N ASN A 97 -11.78 -15.15 -1.23
CA ASN A 97 -11.28 -15.80 -0.04
C ASN A 97 -12.04 -15.32 1.22
N PHE A 98 -11.68 -15.88 2.36
CA PHE A 98 -12.29 -15.51 3.64
C PHE A 98 -12.15 -14.01 3.97
N GLN A 99 -11.01 -13.37 3.67
CA GLN A 99 -10.82 -11.94 3.93
C GLN A 99 -11.76 -11.07 3.10
N HIS A 100 -12.04 -11.45 1.84
CA HIS A 100 -13.00 -10.77 0.97
C HIS A 100 -14.43 -10.90 1.51
N GLU A 101 -14.80 -12.06 2.05
CA GLU A 101 -16.10 -12.25 2.72
C GLU A 101 -16.24 -11.37 3.97
N GLN A 102 -15.16 -11.22 4.76
CA GLN A 102 -15.14 -10.31 5.90
C GLN A 102 -15.29 -8.84 5.45
N LEU A 103 -14.67 -8.44 4.33
CA LEU A 103 -14.89 -7.12 3.75
C LEU A 103 -16.37 -6.87 3.43
N VAL A 104 -17.08 -7.86 2.88
CA VAL A 104 -18.54 -7.75 2.66
C VAL A 104 -19.27 -7.52 3.99
N GLN A 105 -18.90 -8.22 5.06
CA GLN A 105 -19.49 -7.97 6.39
C GLN A 105 -19.24 -6.55 6.88
N LEU A 106 -18.02 -6.02 6.69
CA LEU A 106 -17.65 -4.66 7.06
C LEU A 106 -18.50 -3.62 6.30
N LEU A 107 -18.82 -3.88 5.04
CA LEU A 107 -19.57 -2.94 4.19
C LEU A 107 -21.07 -2.90 4.52
N LYS A 108 -21.64 -3.94 5.15
CA LYS A 108 -23.09 -4.04 5.42
C LYS A 108 -23.74 -2.77 5.98
N PRO A 109 -23.16 -2.10 7.01
CA PRO A 109 -23.78 -0.91 7.60
C PRO A 109 -23.80 0.32 6.68
N VAL A 110 -23.06 0.30 5.55
CA VAL A 110 -22.92 1.44 4.65
C VAL A 110 -23.37 1.16 3.22
N LEU A 111 -23.85 -0.06 2.91
CA LEU A 111 -24.26 -0.45 1.55
C LEU A 111 -25.33 0.46 0.94
N GLU A 112 -26.25 0.99 1.75
CA GLU A 112 -27.29 1.93 1.32
C GLU A 112 -26.72 3.24 0.73
N PHE A 113 -25.48 3.59 1.08
CA PHE A 113 -24.83 4.80 0.60
C PHE A 113 -23.96 4.55 -0.65
N LEU A 114 -23.66 3.29 -0.95
CA LEU A 114 -22.75 2.91 -2.03
C LEU A 114 -23.50 2.79 -3.37
N PRO A 115 -22.95 3.31 -4.47
CA PRO A 115 -23.50 3.11 -5.80
C PRO A 115 -23.23 1.68 -6.31
N ASP A 116 -23.91 1.33 -7.40
CA ASP A 116 -23.54 0.16 -8.20
C ASP A 116 -22.09 0.27 -8.66
N MET A 117 -21.27 -0.72 -8.31
CA MET A 117 -19.85 -0.71 -8.63
C MET A 117 -19.25 -2.12 -8.64
N ARG A 118 -18.09 -2.23 -9.28
CA ARG A 118 -17.29 -3.46 -9.30
C ARG A 118 -15.85 -3.12 -8.89
N MET A 119 -15.28 -3.93 -8.01
CA MET A 119 -13.90 -3.80 -7.54
C MET A 119 -13.16 -5.13 -7.65
N LEU A 120 -11.92 -5.08 -8.13
CA LEU A 120 -11.02 -6.23 -8.10
C LEU A 120 -10.36 -6.32 -6.73
N LEU A 121 -10.39 -7.49 -6.11
CA LEU A 121 -9.80 -7.74 -4.81
C LEU A 121 -8.55 -8.61 -4.95
N ASN A 122 -7.43 -8.15 -4.41
CA ASN A 122 -6.21 -8.94 -4.35
C ASN A 122 -6.37 -10.12 -3.37
N ASP A 123 -5.98 -11.31 -3.81
CA ASP A 123 -5.94 -12.54 -3.00
C ASP A 123 -4.55 -12.81 -2.40
N LEU A 124 -3.51 -12.06 -2.79
CA LEU A 124 -2.13 -12.24 -2.31
C LEU A 124 -1.73 -11.20 -1.25
N ASP A 125 -0.69 -11.54 -0.50
CA ASP A 125 -0.04 -10.62 0.44
C ASP A 125 0.72 -9.50 -0.31
N GLU A 126 1.28 -9.83 -1.48
CA GLU A 126 2.03 -8.89 -2.31
C GLU A 126 1.13 -8.02 -3.21
N SER A 127 1.51 -6.74 -3.35
CA SER A 127 0.84 -5.75 -4.20
C SER A 127 0.93 -6.08 -5.70
N ARG A 128 0.05 -5.48 -6.50
CA ARG A 128 -0.34 -6.01 -7.82
C ARG A 128 -0.06 -5.09 -8.99
N VAL A 129 -0.12 -3.79 -8.76
CA VAL A 129 -0.12 -2.79 -9.83
C VAL A 129 1.19 -2.02 -9.79
N VAL A 130 2.05 -2.26 -10.78
CA VAL A 130 3.33 -1.58 -10.95
C VAL A 130 3.31 -0.88 -12.29
N VAL A 131 2.82 0.34 -12.35
CA VAL A 131 2.77 1.11 -13.61
C VAL A 131 4.13 1.76 -13.83
N PRO A 132 4.79 1.54 -14.99
CA PRO A 132 6.01 2.25 -15.35
C PRO A 132 5.88 3.77 -15.23
N HIS A 133 6.94 4.45 -14.79
CA HIS A 133 6.94 5.87 -14.48
C HIS A 133 6.49 6.75 -15.66
N ASP A 134 6.97 6.45 -16.86
CA ASP A 134 6.65 7.22 -18.08
C ASP A 134 5.17 7.14 -18.45
N LEU A 135 4.50 6.06 -18.04
CA LEU A 135 3.06 5.97 -18.17
C LEU A 135 2.38 6.81 -17.09
N LEU A 136 2.82 6.72 -15.80
CA LEU A 136 2.36 7.54 -14.66
C LEU A 136 2.34 9.03 -14.94
N ASN A 137 3.45 9.56 -15.43
CA ASN A 137 3.62 10.96 -15.75
C ASN A 137 3.93 11.08 -17.24
N PRO A 138 2.91 10.98 -18.12
CA PRO A 138 3.17 11.09 -19.54
C PRO A 138 3.79 12.47 -19.80
N PRO A 139 4.87 12.57 -20.60
CA PRO A 139 5.49 13.85 -20.89
C PRO A 139 4.42 14.82 -21.37
N GLN A 140 4.38 16.02 -20.77
CA GLN A 140 3.44 17.03 -21.24
C GLN A 140 3.73 17.28 -22.72
N PRO A 141 2.71 17.26 -23.58
CA PRO A 141 2.92 17.55 -24.99
C PRO A 141 3.61 18.92 -25.07
N SER A 142 4.80 18.95 -25.66
CA SER A 142 5.40 20.22 -26.08
C SER A 142 4.33 20.99 -26.84
N LYS A 143 4.26 22.32 -26.67
CA LYS A 143 3.22 23.20 -27.25
C LYS A 143 3.15 23.23 -28.80
N SER A 144 3.70 22.23 -29.47
CA SER A 144 3.58 21.91 -30.88
C SER A 144 3.57 20.39 -31.01
N SER A 145 2.62 19.86 -31.77
CA SER A 145 2.34 18.46 -32.15
C SER A 145 1.62 17.57 -31.12
N ASP A 146 0.33 17.38 -31.41
CA ASP A 146 -0.42 16.12 -31.33
C ASP A 146 -0.91 15.60 -29.97
N LEU A 147 -2.06 16.12 -29.56
CA LEU A 147 -3.02 15.46 -28.66
C LEU A 147 -3.48 14.07 -29.14
N GLN A 148 -3.11 13.65 -30.36
CA GLN A 148 -3.34 12.30 -30.88
C GLN A 148 -2.36 11.27 -30.31
N ASP A 149 -1.18 11.67 -29.82
CA ASP A 149 -0.12 10.73 -29.40
C ASP A 149 -0.36 10.11 -28.02
N LEU A 150 -1.08 10.79 -27.12
CA LEU A 150 -1.49 10.21 -25.83
C LEU A 150 -2.52 9.08 -26.02
N SER A 151 -3.32 9.15 -27.08
CA SER A 151 -4.20 8.05 -27.49
C SER A 151 -3.44 6.91 -28.19
N ALA A 152 -2.28 7.21 -28.78
CA ALA A 152 -1.40 6.22 -29.40
C ALA A 152 -0.67 5.36 -28.35
N LEU A 153 -0.22 5.95 -27.23
CA LEU A 153 0.28 5.22 -26.06
C LEU A 153 -0.81 4.35 -25.38
N ALA A 154 -2.08 4.75 -25.49
CA ALA A 154 -3.22 3.92 -25.05
C ALA A 154 -3.62 2.84 -26.07
N ASN A 155 -3.18 2.99 -27.33
CA ASN A 155 -3.40 2.05 -28.44
C ASN A 155 -2.23 1.09 -28.65
N GLU A 156 -1.16 1.14 -27.84
CA GLU A 156 -0.23 0.04 -27.79
C GLU A 156 -0.97 -1.19 -27.27
N THR A 157 -1.18 -2.12 -28.20
CA THR A 157 -1.68 -3.49 -28.09
C THR A 157 -0.82 -4.36 -27.16
N THR A 158 -0.38 -3.82 -26.03
CA THR A 158 0.14 -4.66 -24.94
C THR A 158 -1.04 -5.45 -24.40
N PRO A 159 -1.04 -6.78 -24.56
CA PRO A 159 -2.12 -7.59 -24.05
C PRO A 159 -2.18 -7.39 -22.54
N PHE A 160 -3.36 -7.04 -22.04
CA PHE A 160 -3.64 -6.97 -20.62
C PHE A 160 -3.23 -8.30 -19.99
N SER A 161 -2.25 -8.27 -19.10
CA SER A 161 -1.62 -9.49 -18.62
C SER A 161 -1.14 -9.36 -17.19
N PHE A 162 -1.10 -10.51 -16.53
CA PHE A 162 -0.46 -10.68 -15.25
C PHE A 162 0.76 -11.55 -15.44
N THR A 163 1.89 -11.11 -14.86
CA THR A 163 3.17 -11.82 -14.90
C THR A 163 3.48 -12.32 -13.50
N ASP A 164 3.93 -13.57 -13.38
CA ASP A 164 4.34 -14.18 -12.11
C ASP A 164 5.87 -14.19 -11.99
N LEU A 165 6.41 -13.45 -11.02
CA LEU A 165 7.81 -13.49 -10.60
C LEU A 165 7.95 -13.95 -9.14
N GLY A 166 7.00 -14.75 -8.65
CA GLY A 166 7.14 -15.43 -7.37
C GLY A 166 8.47 -16.18 -7.28
N HIS A 167 9.10 -16.12 -6.12
CA HIS A 167 10.43 -16.69 -5.83
C HIS A 167 11.60 -16.11 -6.66
N GLN A 168 11.38 -15.07 -7.46
CA GLN A 168 12.39 -14.44 -8.30
C GLN A 168 12.70 -13.01 -7.82
N ASN A 169 13.79 -12.42 -8.33
CA ASN A 169 14.05 -11.01 -8.08
C ASN A 169 13.00 -10.14 -8.78
N THR A 170 12.38 -9.24 -8.02
CA THR A 170 11.30 -8.37 -8.49
C THR A 170 11.71 -6.90 -8.52
N PHE A 171 12.90 -6.56 -8.01
CA PHE A 171 13.32 -5.19 -7.79
C PHE A 171 13.34 -4.39 -9.09
N GLU A 172 13.92 -4.92 -10.17
CA GLU A 172 14.00 -4.22 -11.45
C GLU A 172 12.60 -3.89 -11.98
N THR A 173 11.67 -4.84 -11.91
CA THR A 173 10.27 -4.66 -12.28
C THR A 173 9.59 -3.59 -11.44
N ILE A 174 9.75 -3.65 -10.11
CA ILE A 174 9.14 -2.70 -9.17
C ILE A 174 9.69 -1.29 -9.38
N ALA A 175 11.01 -1.18 -9.58
CA ALA A 175 11.70 0.08 -9.84
C ALA A 175 11.26 0.73 -11.16
N LEU A 176 10.59 0.01 -12.08
CA LEU A 176 10.02 0.62 -13.29
C LEU A 176 9.05 1.76 -12.98
N SER A 177 8.36 1.73 -11.82
CA SER A 177 7.47 2.80 -11.38
C SER A 177 8.20 4.04 -10.83
N CYS A 178 9.48 3.89 -10.47
CA CYS A 178 10.31 4.99 -10.00
C CYS A 178 10.77 5.91 -11.14
N PRO A 179 10.98 7.21 -10.87
CA PRO A 179 11.56 8.15 -11.84
C PRO A 179 12.87 7.61 -12.43
N PRO A 180 13.13 7.79 -13.74
CA PRO A 180 14.36 7.31 -14.38
C PRO A 180 15.66 7.85 -13.75
N ASP A 181 15.61 9.04 -13.15
CA ASP A 181 16.72 9.73 -12.48
C ASP A 181 16.82 9.40 -10.98
N SER A 182 15.94 8.55 -10.45
CA SER A 182 15.92 8.17 -9.04
C SER A 182 17.09 7.24 -8.64
N SER A 183 17.44 7.23 -7.35
CA SER A 183 18.47 6.35 -6.79
C SER A 183 18.20 4.87 -7.08
N ALA A 184 16.94 4.45 -7.05
CA ALA A 184 16.54 3.06 -7.34
C ALA A 184 16.83 2.65 -8.79
N ARG A 185 16.88 3.61 -9.71
CA ARG A 185 17.19 3.41 -11.13
C ARG A 185 18.64 3.67 -11.49
N SER A 186 19.47 4.11 -10.54
CA SER A 186 20.89 4.32 -10.76
C SER A 186 21.64 2.97 -10.93
N PRO A 187 22.43 2.81 -12.01
CA PRO A 187 23.25 1.61 -12.22
C PRO A 187 24.45 1.54 -11.27
N SER A 188 24.79 2.67 -10.63
CA SER A 188 25.95 2.82 -9.75
C SER A 188 25.48 3.23 -8.37
N TYR A 189 25.83 2.46 -7.34
CA TYR A 189 25.59 2.86 -5.95
C TYR A 189 26.88 2.78 -5.14
N PRO A 190 27.16 3.77 -4.26
CA PRO A 190 28.30 3.71 -3.37
C PRO A 190 28.18 2.47 -2.47
N ARG A 191 29.31 1.80 -2.24
CA ARG A 191 29.39 0.65 -1.34
C ARG A 191 28.85 1.07 0.03
N HIS A 192 27.86 0.34 0.54
CA HIS A 192 27.23 0.62 1.82
C HIS A 192 28.29 0.84 2.91
N GLN A 193 28.41 2.06 3.40
CA GLN A 193 29.13 2.31 4.65
C GLN A 193 28.19 1.83 5.75
N SER A 194 28.62 0.81 6.50
CA SER A 194 27.89 0.30 7.66
C SER A 194 27.87 1.38 8.74
N ASN A 195 26.98 2.36 8.60
CA ASN A 195 26.70 3.26 9.69
C ASN A 195 25.84 2.49 10.69
N THR A 196 26.39 2.26 11.89
CA THR A 196 25.71 1.51 12.96
C THR A 196 24.66 2.35 13.68
N ASP A 197 24.64 3.66 13.42
CA ASP A 197 23.68 4.59 14.00
C ASP A 197 22.38 4.55 13.20
N ILE A 198 21.30 4.09 13.84
CA ILE A 198 19.95 4.08 13.27
C ILE A 198 19.28 5.40 13.68
N PRO A 199 19.14 6.39 12.78
CA PRO A 199 18.53 7.66 13.13
C PRO A 199 17.02 7.50 13.34
N PHE A 200 16.42 8.42 14.09
CA PHE A 200 14.97 8.54 14.13
C PHE A 200 14.41 8.85 12.75
N ILE A 201 13.34 8.17 12.39
CA ILE A 201 12.55 8.51 11.21
C ILE A 201 11.85 9.84 11.50
N SER A 202 12.37 10.92 10.94
CA SER A 202 11.78 12.26 11.01
C SER A 202 10.75 12.51 9.91
N ASN A 203 10.93 11.86 8.75
CA ASN A 203 10.04 11.95 7.60
C ASN A 203 9.61 10.56 7.13
N ILE A 204 8.40 10.14 7.50
CA ILE A 204 7.89 8.80 7.18
C ILE A 204 7.58 8.64 5.69
N THR A 205 7.22 9.72 4.99
CA THR A 205 6.91 9.69 3.56
C THR A 205 8.17 9.35 2.77
N GLU A 206 9.27 10.06 3.06
CA GLU A 206 10.58 9.81 2.46
C GLU A 206 11.14 8.45 2.86
N ALA A 207 11.04 8.07 4.15
CA ALA A 207 11.55 6.79 4.63
C ALA A 207 10.84 5.56 4.03
N ARG A 208 9.62 5.74 3.51
CA ARG A 208 8.86 4.69 2.81
C ARG A 208 9.04 4.73 1.30
N ASP A 209 9.70 5.75 0.75
CA ASP A 209 9.86 5.91 -0.69
C ASP A 209 11.03 5.07 -1.20
N ILE A 210 10.72 3.91 -1.78
CA ILE A 210 11.69 2.99 -2.37
C ILE A 210 12.55 3.67 -3.44
N CYS A 211 12.01 4.65 -4.16
CA CYS A 211 12.72 5.30 -5.25
C CYS A 211 13.94 6.11 -4.77
N GLN A 212 13.95 6.54 -3.51
CA GLN A 212 15.08 7.26 -2.90
C GLN A 212 16.25 6.34 -2.54
N TYR A 213 16.00 5.03 -2.43
CA TYR A 213 17.01 4.07 -1.99
C TYR A 213 17.76 3.46 -3.19
N PRO A 214 19.08 3.25 -3.09
CA PRO A 214 19.82 2.63 -4.18
C PRO A 214 19.50 1.13 -4.32
N ALA A 215 19.81 0.58 -5.49
CA ALA A 215 19.46 -0.80 -5.87
C ALA A 215 19.95 -1.92 -4.92
N TRP A 216 20.93 -1.67 -4.03
CA TRP A 216 21.37 -2.68 -3.06
C TRP A 216 20.27 -3.06 -2.05
N ILE A 217 19.25 -2.22 -1.83
CA ILE A 217 18.10 -2.55 -0.97
C ILE A 217 17.33 -3.76 -1.50
N ALA A 218 17.42 -4.04 -2.81
CA ALA A 218 16.86 -5.23 -3.45
C ALA A 218 17.29 -6.51 -2.73
N ASN A 219 18.55 -6.57 -2.28
CA ASN A 219 19.10 -7.75 -1.61
C ASN A 219 18.79 -7.77 -0.11
N GLN A 220 18.14 -6.74 0.43
CA GLN A 220 17.87 -6.65 1.86
C GLN A 220 16.39 -6.79 2.18
N HIS A 221 15.50 -6.77 1.19
CA HIS A 221 14.06 -6.81 1.38
C HIS A 221 13.45 -7.99 0.66
N GLY A 222 12.76 -8.90 1.37
CA GLY A 222 12.32 -10.15 0.78
C GLY A 222 11.31 -9.99 -0.36
N LEU A 223 10.39 -9.01 -0.29
CA LEU A 223 9.52 -8.66 -1.44
C LEU A 223 10.31 -8.27 -2.70
N LEU A 224 11.46 -7.60 -2.55
CA LEU A 224 12.28 -7.10 -3.67
C LEU A 224 13.26 -8.17 -4.17
N SER A 225 13.76 -9.03 -3.27
CA SER A 225 14.76 -10.05 -3.60
C SER A 225 14.16 -11.33 -4.16
N SER A 226 13.10 -11.84 -3.50
CA SER A 226 12.47 -13.13 -3.79
C SER A 226 11.23 -13.26 -2.87
N PRO A 227 10.06 -12.76 -3.28
CA PRO A 227 8.83 -12.91 -2.50
C PRO A 227 8.31 -14.35 -2.57
N GLY A 228 7.42 -14.71 -1.64
CA GLY A 228 6.74 -16.01 -1.67
C GLY A 228 5.81 -16.14 -2.87
N THR A 229 5.08 -15.07 -3.20
CA THR A 229 4.34 -14.97 -4.46
C THR A 229 4.52 -13.59 -5.08
N PHE A 230 4.43 -13.45 -6.40
CA PHE A 230 4.41 -12.10 -6.98
C PHE A 230 3.80 -12.11 -8.37
N VAL A 231 2.49 -12.01 -8.42
CA VAL A 231 1.78 -11.84 -9.68
C VAL A 231 1.47 -10.34 -9.82
N PHE A 232 1.83 -9.71 -10.93
CA PHE A 232 1.68 -8.26 -11.07
C PHE A 232 1.28 -7.89 -12.49
N THR A 233 0.85 -6.64 -12.67
CA THR A 233 0.52 -6.06 -13.96
C THR A 233 1.12 -4.67 -14.09
N HIS A 234 1.53 -4.32 -15.32
CA HIS A 234 1.92 -2.96 -15.70
C HIS A 234 0.73 -2.10 -16.16
N GLN A 235 -0.46 -2.71 -16.33
CA GLN A 235 -1.66 -1.99 -16.71
C GLN A 235 -2.24 -1.21 -15.53
N ARG A 236 -2.81 -0.03 -15.82
CA ARG A 236 -3.46 0.87 -14.85
C ARG A 236 -4.85 0.38 -14.47
N VAL A 237 -4.92 -0.84 -13.93
CA VAL A 237 -6.15 -1.39 -13.39
C VAL A 237 -6.21 -1.11 -11.88
N PRO A 238 -7.35 -0.62 -11.35
CA PRO A 238 -7.51 -0.47 -9.90
C PRO A 238 -7.73 -1.84 -9.26
N ILE A 239 -6.79 -2.25 -8.41
CA ILE A 239 -6.88 -3.47 -7.59
C ILE A 239 -6.81 -3.07 -6.12
N ALA A 240 -7.77 -3.58 -5.34
CA ALA A 240 -7.83 -3.36 -3.91
C ALA A 240 -6.93 -4.36 -3.17
N SER A 241 -5.97 -3.85 -2.40
CA SER A 241 -4.98 -4.65 -1.65
C SER A 241 -4.92 -4.23 -0.18
N THR A 242 -4.40 -5.07 0.70
CA THR A 242 -4.31 -4.74 2.14
C THR A 242 -3.02 -3.99 2.50
N ALA A 243 -2.00 -4.07 1.65
CA ALA A 243 -0.73 -3.39 1.82
C ALA A 243 -0.10 -3.02 0.46
N LYS A 244 0.76 -1.99 0.48
CA LYS A 244 1.61 -1.63 -0.66
C LYS A 244 2.87 -0.88 -0.29
N LEU A 245 3.86 -0.96 -1.17
CA LEU A 245 5.04 -0.10 -1.17
C LEU A 245 4.78 1.19 -1.99
N SER A 246 5.62 2.22 -1.83
CA SER A 246 5.41 3.54 -2.46
C SER A 246 5.26 3.51 -3.98
N CYS A 247 5.92 2.56 -4.63
CA CYS A 247 5.98 2.35 -6.08
C CYS A 247 4.76 1.59 -6.67
N PHE A 248 3.79 1.18 -5.84
CA PHE A 248 2.61 0.45 -6.30
C PHE A 248 1.36 1.32 -6.33
N GLN A 249 0.49 1.07 -7.31
CA GLN A 249 -0.72 1.84 -7.54
C GLN A 249 -1.99 1.19 -6.98
N ASP A 250 -1.86 0.04 -6.30
CA ASP A 250 -2.96 -0.60 -5.58
C ASP A 250 -3.73 0.40 -4.69
N ILE A 251 -5.04 0.20 -4.59
CA ILE A 251 -5.92 0.96 -3.69
C ILE A 251 -5.95 0.20 -2.37
N LEU A 252 -5.51 0.79 -1.25
CA LEU A 252 -5.57 0.03 0.00
C LEU A 252 -6.98 -0.04 0.57
N ILE A 253 -7.30 -1.22 1.07
CA ILE A 253 -8.47 -1.53 1.87
C ILE A 253 -8.00 -2.07 3.23
N PRO A 254 -8.80 -1.89 4.30
CA PRO A 254 -8.44 -2.46 5.59
C PRO A 254 -8.37 -3.99 5.50
N SER A 255 -7.35 -4.57 6.11
CA SER A 255 -7.27 -6.02 6.27
C SER A 255 -8.34 -6.51 7.24
N SER A 256 -8.93 -7.68 6.96
CA SER A 256 -9.91 -8.31 7.84
C SER A 256 -9.38 -8.58 9.25
N TYR A 257 -8.06 -8.71 9.41
CA TYR A 257 -7.43 -8.88 10.72
C TYR A 257 -7.69 -7.73 11.70
N TYR A 258 -8.11 -6.55 11.23
CA TYR A 258 -8.42 -5.42 12.12
C TYR A 258 -9.86 -5.41 12.65
N PHE A 259 -10.77 -6.13 12.01
CA PHE A 259 -12.21 -6.07 12.33
C PHE A 259 -12.86 -7.45 12.46
N GLN A 260 -12.09 -8.53 12.31
CA GLN A 260 -12.50 -9.88 12.65
C GLN A 260 -12.32 -10.12 14.16
N GLY A 261 -13.36 -10.67 14.80
CA GLY A 261 -13.44 -10.82 16.26
C GLY A 261 -12.37 -11.70 16.91
N ASP A 262 -11.74 -12.63 16.19
CA ASP A 262 -10.89 -13.64 16.83
C ASP A 262 -9.40 -13.29 16.93
N ILE A 263 -8.94 -12.23 16.24
CA ILE A 263 -7.49 -11.92 16.11
C ILE A 263 -7.16 -10.50 16.62
N ALA A 264 -8.15 -9.61 16.70
CA ALA A 264 -7.94 -8.18 17.00
C ALA A 264 -8.17 -7.79 18.47
N GLU A 265 -8.55 -8.72 19.34
CA GLU A 265 -8.96 -8.37 20.70
C GLU A 265 -7.76 -8.19 21.64
N TYR A 266 -7.33 -6.94 21.80
CA TYR A 266 -6.51 -6.53 22.93
C TYR A 266 -7.26 -6.81 24.23
N ASN A 267 -6.62 -7.56 25.13
CA ASN A 267 -7.12 -7.81 26.46
C ASN A 267 -6.26 -7.07 27.49
N GLU A 268 -6.80 -5.98 28.04
CA GLU A 268 -6.11 -5.14 29.03
C GLU A 268 -5.64 -5.94 30.27
N SER A 269 -6.35 -7.00 30.66
CA SER A 269 -5.96 -7.83 31.80
C SER A 269 -4.67 -8.63 31.59
N TRP A 270 -4.23 -8.78 30.33
CA TRP A 270 -2.96 -9.44 30.00
C TRP A 270 -1.80 -8.44 29.88
N ASP A 271 -2.07 -7.13 29.85
CA ASP A 271 -1.03 -6.12 29.69
C ASP A 271 -0.51 -5.65 31.05
N SER A 272 0.82 -5.68 31.21
CA SER A 272 1.47 -5.13 32.40
C SER A 272 1.55 -3.60 32.29
N SER A 273 1.53 -2.91 33.44
CA SER A 273 1.71 -1.46 33.47
C SER A 273 3.01 -1.05 32.79
N TRP A 274 3.07 0.17 32.26
CA TRP A 274 4.24 0.66 31.53
C TRP A 274 5.52 0.53 32.37
N GLU A 275 5.41 0.84 33.67
CA GLU A 275 6.50 0.84 34.64
C GLU A 275 7.04 -0.57 34.96
N GLU A 276 6.26 -1.62 34.71
CA GLU A 276 6.65 -3.02 34.91
C GLU A 276 7.28 -3.65 33.66
N LYS A 277 7.22 -2.97 32.51
CA LYS A 277 7.83 -3.46 31.27
C LYS A 277 9.35 -3.41 31.40
N ARG A 278 10.01 -4.48 30.92
CA ARG A 278 11.48 -4.56 30.92
C ARG A 278 12.03 -3.78 29.73
N ASP A 279 13.16 -3.11 29.91
CA ASP A 279 13.90 -2.38 28.87
C ASP A 279 14.63 -3.33 27.89
N ASN A 280 13.85 -4.18 27.21
CA ASN A 280 14.33 -5.18 26.27
C ASN A 280 13.63 -5.03 24.92
N VAL A 281 14.38 -5.27 23.84
CA VAL A 281 13.78 -5.52 22.53
C VAL A 281 13.36 -6.99 22.46
N TYR A 282 12.10 -7.24 22.11
CA TYR A 282 11.55 -8.58 21.98
C TYR A 282 10.95 -8.79 20.58
N TRP A 283 11.26 -9.94 19.97
CA TRP A 283 10.64 -10.36 18.72
C TRP A 283 10.39 -11.87 18.76
N ARG A 284 9.19 -12.26 18.31
CA ARG A 284 8.83 -13.67 18.09
C ARG A 284 8.03 -13.76 16.80
N GLY A 285 8.48 -14.59 15.88
CA GLY A 285 7.79 -14.83 14.62
C GLY A 285 8.46 -15.93 13.81
N SER A 286 7.78 -16.39 12.77
CA SER A 286 8.36 -17.28 11.77
C SER A 286 9.28 -16.51 10.80
N GLY A 287 10.03 -17.20 9.96
CA GLY A 287 10.93 -16.61 8.98
C GLY A 287 10.26 -16.05 7.70
N THR A 288 8.97 -15.67 7.76
CA THR A 288 8.23 -15.16 6.58
C THR A 288 8.72 -13.79 6.11
N GLY A 289 8.26 -13.36 4.92
CA GLY A 289 8.62 -12.08 4.32
C GLY A 289 9.57 -12.17 3.13
N GLY A 290 9.91 -13.39 2.69
CA GLY A 290 10.64 -13.71 1.47
C GLY A 290 10.80 -15.23 1.34
N GLN A 291 11.01 -15.70 0.12
CA GLN A 291 11.40 -17.06 -0.21
C GLN A 291 12.92 -17.11 -0.37
N TRP A 292 13.59 -17.98 0.36
CA TRP A 292 15.05 -17.97 0.44
C TRP A 292 15.65 -19.21 -0.20
N HIS A 293 16.63 -19.01 -1.09
CA HIS A 293 17.38 -20.07 -1.78
C HIS A 293 18.89 -19.98 -1.47
N ASP A 294 19.58 -21.11 -1.39
CA ASP A 294 21.07 -21.21 -1.43
C ASP A 294 21.83 -20.20 -0.55
N GLY A 295 21.34 -19.97 0.67
CA GLY A 295 22.00 -19.09 1.64
C GLY A 295 21.58 -17.62 1.60
N SER A 296 20.73 -17.21 0.65
CA SER A 296 20.16 -15.85 0.56
C SER A 296 19.35 -15.45 1.79
N TRP A 297 18.88 -16.42 2.59
CA TRP A 297 18.20 -16.18 3.86
C TRP A 297 19.00 -15.27 4.81
N ARG A 298 20.33 -15.26 4.70
CA ARG A 298 21.21 -14.39 5.50
C ARG A 298 20.95 -12.91 5.25
N HIS A 299 20.36 -12.58 4.11
CA HIS A 299 19.98 -11.23 3.76
C HIS A 299 18.52 -10.91 4.09
N GLY A 300 17.73 -11.84 4.64
CA GLY A 300 16.35 -11.56 5.04
C GLY A 300 16.26 -10.66 6.27
N HIS A 301 15.25 -9.76 6.31
CA HIS A 301 15.07 -8.79 7.40
C HIS A 301 15.13 -9.41 8.79
N ARG A 302 14.35 -10.50 8.98
CA ARG A 302 14.18 -11.15 10.28
C ARG A 302 15.43 -11.92 10.66
N GLN A 303 16.09 -12.56 9.70
CA GLN A 303 17.32 -13.31 9.92
C GLN A 303 18.48 -12.37 10.28
N ARG A 304 18.60 -11.21 9.61
CA ARG A 304 19.56 -10.17 9.98
C ARG A 304 19.28 -9.63 11.38
N PHE A 305 18.02 -9.36 11.71
CA PHE A 305 17.63 -8.90 13.04
C PHE A 305 18.00 -9.91 14.13
N VAL A 306 17.64 -11.19 13.95
CA VAL A 306 18.00 -12.26 14.91
C VAL A 306 19.51 -12.42 15.03
N ASN A 307 20.24 -12.34 13.92
CA ASN A 307 21.70 -12.40 13.93
C ASN A 307 22.32 -11.20 14.66
N PHE A 308 21.76 -10.01 14.47
CA PHE A 308 22.16 -8.78 15.18
C PHE A 308 21.94 -8.92 16.69
N THR A 309 20.75 -9.35 17.13
CA THR A 309 20.44 -9.49 18.56
C THR A 309 21.17 -10.64 19.26
N ASN A 310 21.59 -11.66 18.52
CA ASN A 310 22.35 -12.80 19.05
C ASN A 310 23.87 -12.60 18.99
N SER A 311 24.36 -11.49 18.42
CA SER A 311 25.79 -11.24 18.27
C SER A 311 26.41 -10.80 19.60
N PRO A 312 27.35 -11.57 20.18
CA PRO A 312 27.94 -11.27 21.49
C PRO A 312 28.87 -10.05 21.48
N THR A 313 29.21 -9.50 20.32
CA THR A 313 30.19 -8.41 20.14
C THR A 313 29.55 -7.05 19.84
N GLN A 314 28.24 -6.99 19.59
CA GLN A 314 27.54 -5.73 19.35
C GLN A 314 26.76 -5.34 20.61
N MET A 315 27.19 -4.26 21.27
CA MET A 315 26.33 -3.61 22.26
C MET A 315 25.17 -2.96 21.52
N VAL A 316 23.96 -3.47 21.75
CA VAL A 316 22.74 -2.80 21.32
C VAL A 316 22.49 -1.65 22.28
N GLN A 317 22.84 -0.42 21.88
CA GLN A 317 22.43 0.77 22.60
C GLN A 317 20.96 1.06 22.26
N LEU A 318 20.09 0.84 23.23
CA LEU A 318 18.74 1.38 23.21
C LEU A 318 18.80 2.79 23.81
N MET A 319 17.94 3.71 23.36
CA MET A 319 17.86 5.05 23.92
C MET A 319 17.80 5.00 25.45
N ASN A 320 18.58 5.87 26.11
CA ASN A 320 18.48 6.02 27.55
C ASN A 320 17.38 7.03 27.86
N GLN A 321 16.53 6.69 28.84
CA GLN A 321 15.59 7.65 29.38
C GLN A 321 16.38 8.69 30.20
N THR A 322 16.40 9.94 29.74
CA THR A 322 16.98 11.07 30.48
C THR A 322 15.89 11.89 31.15
N GLU A 323 16.25 12.75 32.10
CA GLU A 323 15.32 13.69 32.77
C GLU A 323 14.62 14.66 31.80
N LEU A 324 15.13 14.81 30.57
CA LEU A 324 14.58 15.65 29.50
C LEU A 324 13.76 14.86 28.45
N GLY A 325 13.60 13.54 28.62
CA GLY A 325 12.97 12.63 27.65
C GLY A 325 13.91 11.50 27.20
N ARG A 326 13.44 10.60 26.32
CA ARG A 326 14.29 9.56 25.72
C ARG A 326 15.24 10.20 24.70
N GLN A 327 16.55 10.02 24.89
CA GLN A 327 17.60 10.47 23.96
C GLN A 327 18.35 9.27 23.39
#